data_AF-A0A522EBI0-F1
#
_entry.id   AF-A0A522EBI0-F1
#
_cell.length_a   1.000
_cell.length_b   1.000
_cell.length_c   1.000
_cell.angle_alpha   90.00
_cell.angle_beta   90.00
_cell.angle_gamma   90.00
#
_symmetry.space_group_name_H-M   'P 1'
#
loop_
_entity.id
_entity.type
_entity.pdbx_description
1 polymer ?
#
loop_
_entity_poly.entity_id
_entity_poly.type
_entity_poly.pdbx_seq_one_letter_code
_entity_poly.pdbx_strand_id
1 'polypeptide(L)'
;MINPSKFVAVIYAAGKGMRLKPYTNKIPKCMLKVGNKMLLEHIVDSCRAAGIKDIVVIIGYKGALVKTVLGNTVKYAWNKKYATTQTLYSLHCARKACYGKPTLHIDADNFFDPDLIKKILNHPHPNALLVDYDARIDAEATKVLTQETRVRYVGKDIPVSSASGEGGGIMKLDAASSSKLFEQAKKFARRGLTDRHVFHGLNPLLDSIRLEAISSGGLRWMEIDFKKDLDAAKKLAKLPVVLIFAAGVGRRAYPLTCDAPKALLKVSGKTLIERQIEIFRRAGLDDIVVIVGHKRQAIKKILGDSVRYAFNPLYRTTQTMYSLWQARDHLRNRSAIIIMGDLLFEDKLLQRLLSSKKQDCAIIDFDAKLLENTTKVQVEHGLVKHVGYYLPVKESQGEYIGFDKFSDKGTKLLIEFCKSIVETDPHWRRAHIPLNKFG
;
A
#
# COMPACT_ATOMS: atom_id res chain seq x y z
N MET A 1 15.14 -5.07 -24.91
CA MET A 1 14.44 -4.96 -23.61
C MET A 1 14.39 -6.33 -22.94
N ILE A 2 14.77 -6.41 -21.66
CA ILE A 2 14.65 -7.64 -20.87
C ILE A 2 13.16 -7.92 -20.64
N ASN A 3 12.71 -9.16 -20.82
CA ASN A 3 11.31 -9.56 -20.57
C ASN A 3 11.13 -9.92 -19.09
N PRO A 4 10.46 -9.09 -18.26
CA PRO A 4 10.32 -9.34 -16.81
C PRO A 4 9.60 -10.64 -16.47
N SER A 5 8.75 -11.14 -17.39
CA SER A 5 7.99 -12.37 -17.15
C SER A 5 8.86 -13.63 -17.09
N LYS A 6 10.12 -13.56 -17.54
CA LYS A 6 11.11 -14.65 -17.42
C LYS A 6 11.78 -14.72 -16.04
N PHE A 7 11.70 -13.66 -15.24
CA PHE A 7 12.33 -13.61 -13.93
C PHE A 7 11.51 -14.38 -12.89
N VAL A 8 12.22 -14.97 -11.93
CA VAL A 8 11.64 -15.44 -10.67
C VAL A 8 12.03 -14.49 -9.55
N ALA A 9 11.05 -13.86 -8.91
CA ALA A 9 11.30 -13.11 -7.68
C ALA A 9 11.52 -14.11 -6.52
N VAL A 10 12.64 -13.99 -5.81
CA VAL A 10 13.02 -14.81 -4.65
C VAL A 10 12.99 -13.92 -3.41
N ILE A 11 11.96 -14.07 -2.58
CA ILE A 11 11.73 -13.21 -1.42
C ILE A 11 12.12 -13.94 -0.12
N TYR A 12 13.06 -13.37 0.65
CA TYR A 12 13.58 -13.97 1.89
C TYR A 12 12.72 -13.60 3.12
N ALA A 13 11.74 -14.44 3.46
CA ALA A 13 10.76 -14.20 4.51
C ALA A 13 10.85 -15.18 5.70
N ALA A 14 12.00 -15.83 5.90
CA ALA A 14 12.15 -16.89 6.90
C ALA A 14 12.52 -16.41 8.31
N GLY A 15 13.00 -15.16 8.43
CA GLY A 15 13.59 -14.60 9.65
C GLY A 15 12.60 -14.33 10.80
N LYS A 16 13.09 -14.35 12.04
CA LYS A 16 12.30 -14.09 13.26
C LYS A 16 12.03 -12.61 13.52
N GLY A 17 12.89 -11.70 13.04
CA GLY A 17 12.76 -10.25 13.31
C GLY A 17 12.86 -9.91 14.80
N MET A 18 13.92 -10.39 15.47
CA MET A 18 14.06 -10.32 16.93
C MET A 18 14.10 -8.87 17.48
N ARG A 19 14.63 -7.93 16.70
CA ARG A 19 14.75 -6.50 17.04
C ARG A 19 13.42 -5.75 17.09
N LEU A 20 12.34 -6.36 16.58
CA LEU A 20 11.00 -5.80 16.50
C LEU A 20 10.01 -6.45 17.48
N LYS A 21 10.50 -7.13 18.51
CA LYS A 21 9.65 -7.58 19.62
C LYS A 21 9.05 -6.35 20.35
N PRO A 22 7.81 -6.43 20.86
CA PRO A 22 6.92 -7.59 20.85
C PRO A 22 6.11 -7.78 19.55
N TYR A 23 6.21 -6.87 18.57
CA TYR A 23 5.40 -6.90 17.35
C TYR A 23 5.60 -8.18 16.52
N THR A 24 6.78 -8.79 16.58
CA THR A 24 7.11 -10.06 15.90
C THR A 24 6.87 -11.32 16.74
N ASN A 25 6.27 -11.22 17.93
CA ASN A 25 5.96 -12.40 18.76
C ASN A 25 4.84 -13.25 18.16
N LYS A 26 3.84 -12.60 17.54
CA LYS A 26 2.66 -13.30 17.00
C LYS A 26 2.71 -13.46 15.48
N ILE A 27 3.45 -12.60 14.77
CA ILE A 27 3.57 -12.58 13.30
C ILE A 27 5.05 -12.44 12.88
N PRO A 28 5.47 -12.91 11.69
CA PRO A 28 6.80 -12.63 11.16
C PRO A 28 6.95 -11.16 10.75
N LYS A 29 8.19 -10.66 10.71
CA LYS A 29 8.55 -9.27 10.38
C LYS A 29 7.96 -8.80 9.05
N CYS A 30 8.01 -9.63 8.02
CA CYS A 30 7.46 -9.34 6.69
C CYS A 30 5.92 -9.17 6.67
N MET A 31 5.22 -9.56 7.74
CA MET A 31 3.78 -9.35 7.90
C MET A 31 3.43 -8.08 8.69
N LEU A 32 4.42 -7.28 9.09
CA LEU A 32 4.16 -5.97 9.70
C LEU A 32 3.47 -5.07 8.68
N LYS A 33 2.44 -4.35 9.13
CA LYS A 33 1.66 -3.43 8.29
C LYS A 33 2.36 -2.08 8.15
N VAL A 34 2.50 -1.64 6.90
CA VAL A 34 2.89 -0.29 6.50
C VAL A 34 1.77 0.23 5.61
N GLY A 35 1.05 1.24 6.07
CA GLY A 35 -0.22 1.60 5.45
C GLY A 35 -1.29 0.51 5.62
N ASN A 36 -2.03 0.20 4.55
CA ASN A 36 -3.11 -0.78 4.53
C ASN A 36 -2.66 -2.21 4.18
N LYS A 37 -1.37 -2.41 3.88
CA LYS A 37 -0.79 -3.67 3.43
C LYS A 37 0.39 -4.09 4.30
N MET A 38 0.66 -5.38 4.32
CA MET A 38 1.88 -5.94 4.90
C MET A 38 3.09 -5.63 4.02
N LEU A 39 4.29 -5.55 4.61
CA LEU A 39 5.54 -5.38 3.85
C LEU A 39 5.65 -6.36 2.68
N LEU A 40 5.32 -7.64 2.94
CA LEU A 40 5.37 -8.67 1.91
C LEU A 40 4.37 -8.45 0.76
N GLU A 41 3.17 -7.91 1.06
CA GLU A 41 2.18 -7.59 0.03
C GLU A 41 2.67 -6.45 -0.87
N HIS A 42 3.29 -5.41 -0.29
CA HIS A 42 3.92 -4.33 -1.07
C HIS A 42 4.98 -4.88 -2.04
N ILE A 43 5.85 -5.78 -1.57
CA ILE A 43 6.90 -6.41 -2.40
C ILE A 43 6.27 -7.24 -3.54
N VAL A 44 5.29 -8.08 -3.23
CA VAL A 44 4.59 -8.92 -4.22
C VAL A 44 3.91 -8.06 -5.28
N ASP A 45 3.21 -7.00 -4.87
CA ASP A 45 2.53 -6.08 -5.77
C ASP A 45 3.52 -5.34 -6.67
N SER A 46 4.66 -4.87 -6.13
CA SER A 46 5.70 -4.22 -6.92
C SER A 46 6.33 -5.17 -7.95
N CYS A 47 6.55 -6.45 -7.60
CA CYS A 47 7.01 -7.46 -8.54
C CYS A 47 5.99 -7.68 -9.69
N ARG A 48 4.70 -7.82 -9.34
CA ARG A 48 3.61 -8.01 -10.31
C ARG A 48 3.45 -6.79 -11.21
N ALA A 49 3.52 -5.58 -10.65
CA ALA A 49 3.44 -4.32 -11.39
C ALA A 49 4.60 -4.14 -12.36
N ALA A 50 5.78 -4.71 -12.05
CA ALA A 50 6.92 -4.75 -12.95
C ALA A 50 6.86 -5.89 -13.98
N GLY A 51 5.83 -6.74 -13.96
CA GLY A 51 5.60 -7.80 -14.94
C GLY A 51 6.17 -9.18 -14.56
N ILE A 52 6.69 -9.36 -13.34
CA ILE A 52 7.15 -10.66 -12.84
C ILE A 52 5.94 -11.56 -12.57
N LYS A 53 5.93 -12.76 -13.16
CA LYS A 53 4.84 -13.74 -12.99
C LYS A 53 5.15 -14.82 -11.96
N ASP A 54 6.40 -15.26 -11.89
CA ASP A 54 6.87 -16.28 -10.96
C ASP A 54 7.44 -15.61 -9.70
N ILE A 55 6.80 -15.84 -8.55
CA ILE A 55 7.26 -15.33 -7.25
C ILE A 55 7.39 -16.52 -6.30
N VAL A 56 8.55 -16.65 -5.66
CA VAL A 56 8.87 -17.67 -4.66
C VAL A 56 9.18 -16.98 -3.35
N VAL A 57 8.34 -17.22 -2.33
CA VAL A 57 8.55 -16.71 -0.97
C VAL A 57 9.18 -17.80 -0.13
N ILE A 58 10.37 -17.54 0.41
CA ILE A 58 11.08 -18.46 1.30
C ILE A 58 10.61 -18.21 2.73
N ILE A 59 9.84 -19.13 3.28
CA ILE A 59 9.22 -19.00 4.60
C ILE A 59 9.93 -19.86 5.65
N GLY A 60 9.78 -19.47 6.91
CA GLY A 60 10.41 -20.11 8.07
C GLY A 60 9.59 -19.83 9.33
N TYR A 61 10.04 -18.88 10.14
CA TYR A 61 9.32 -18.47 11.35
C TYR A 61 7.87 -18.13 11.05
N LYS A 62 6.93 -18.88 11.65
CA LYS A 62 5.48 -18.70 11.47
C LYS A 62 5.04 -18.68 9.99
N GLY A 63 5.74 -19.40 9.11
CA GLY A 63 5.47 -19.43 7.67
C GLY A 63 4.06 -19.86 7.28
N ALA A 64 3.35 -20.59 8.15
CA ALA A 64 1.94 -20.92 7.94
C ALA A 64 1.05 -19.67 7.85
N LEU A 65 1.31 -18.63 8.66
CA LEU A 65 0.55 -17.37 8.60
C LEU A 65 0.79 -16.64 7.27
N VAL A 66 2.02 -16.67 6.77
CA VAL A 66 2.37 -16.10 5.45
C VAL A 66 1.59 -16.82 4.34
N LYS A 67 1.47 -18.15 4.42
CA LYS A 67 0.65 -18.94 3.49
C LYS A 67 -0.83 -18.59 3.57
N THR A 68 -1.37 -18.39 4.77
CA THR A 68 -2.79 -17.99 4.94
C THR A 68 -3.08 -16.66 4.26
N VAL A 69 -2.17 -15.69 4.35
CA VAL A 69 -2.38 -14.34 3.77
C VAL A 69 -2.17 -14.32 2.27
N LEU A 70 -1.06 -14.86 1.77
CA LEU A 70 -0.76 -14.80 0.33
C LEU A 70 -1.46 -15.90 -0.49
N GLY A 71 -1.96 -16.96 0.15
CA GLY A 71 -2.68 -18.05 -0.52
C GLY A 71 -1.90 -18.67 -1.69
N ASN A 72 -2.58 -19.00 -2.78
CA ASN A 72 -1.95 -19.61 -3.96
C ASN A 72 -1.42 -18.57 -4.97
N THR A 73 -1.29 -17.31 -4.57
CA THR A 73 -0.83 -16.23 -5.47
C THR A 73 0.69 -16.26 -5.72
N VAL A 74 1.43 -16.98 -4.89
CA VAL A 74 2.88 -17.17 -4.96
C VAL A 74 3.24 -18.64 -4.70
N LYS A 75 4.47 -19.02 -5.06
CA LYS A 75 5.07 -20.31 -4.70
C LYS A 75 5.83 -20.16 -3.39
N TYR A 76 6.02 -21.27 -2.67
CA TYR A 76 6.70 -21.28 -1.37
C TYR A 76 7.87 -22.23 -1.34
N ALA A 77 8.95 -21.82 -0.69
CA ALA A 77 10.04 -22.69 -0.26
C ALA A 77 10.14 -22.64 1.26
N TRP A 78 10.33 -23.78 1.93
CA TRP A 78 10.33 -23.84 3.39
C TRP A 78 11.73 -24.04 3.95
N ASN A 79 12.26 -23.03 4.65
CA ASN A 79 13.43 -23.21 5.49
C ASN A 79 12.99 -23.71 6.88
N LYS A 80 12.94 -25.03 7.07
CA LYS A 80 12.54 -25.64 8.36
C LYS A 80 13.59 -25.40 9.46
N LYS A 81 14.83 -25.08 9.07
CA LYS A 81 15.95 -24.81 9.97
C LYS A 81 16.17 -23.30 10.18
N TYR A 82 15.17 -22.44 9.94
CA TYR A 82 15.31 -20.98 10.00
C TYR A 82 15.87 -20.45 11.33
N ALA A 83 15.73 -21.21 12.43
CA ALA A 83 16.22 -20.81 13.75
C ALA A 83 17.74 -20.89 13.91
N THR A 84 18.42 -21.70 13.08
CA THR A 84 19.88 -21.97 13.17
C THR A 84 20.58 -21.72 11.83
N THR A 85 19.91 -21.11 10.87
CA THR A 85 20.41 -20.91 9.51
C THR A 85 20.12 -19.50 9.01
N GLN A 86 20.75 -19.11 7.91
CA GLN A 86 20.61 -17.77 7.30
C GLN A 86 20.14 -17.85 5.83
N THR A 87 20.19 -16.74 5.10
CA THR A 87 19.59 -16.52 3.77
C THR A 87 20.25 -17.37 2.69
N LEU A 88 21.52 -17.75 2.81
CA LEU A 88 22.14 -18.68 1.85
C LEU A 88 21.53 -20.09 1.94
N TYR A 89 21.28 -20.59 3.15
CA TYR A 89 20.56 -21.86 3.33
C TYR A 89 19.08 -21.73 2.94
N SER A 90 18.48 -20.56 3.18
CA SER A 90 17.12 -20.26 2.71
C SER A 90 17.05 -20.32 1.18
N LEU A 91 18.05 -19.77 0.47
CA LEU A 91 18.18 -19.87 -0.97
C LEU A 91 18.32 -21.33 -1.42
N HIS A 92 19.14 -22.13 -0.72
CA HIS A 92 19.25 -23.57 -1.00
C HIS A 92 17.89 -24.28 -0.97
N CYS A 93 17.02 -23.95 -0.01
CA CYS A 93 15.67 -24.51 0.10
C CYS A 93 14.78 -24.16 -1.11
N ALA A 94 15.04 -23.05 -1.81
CA ALA A 94 14.29 -22.59 -2.98
C ALA A 94 14.80 -23.16 -4.32
N ARG A 95 15.91 -23.91 -4.32
CA ARG A 95 16.61 -24.35 -5.54
C ARG A 95 15.68 -25.01 -6.57
N LYS A 96 14.78 -25.90 -6.14
CA LYS A 96 13.87 -26.61 -7.06
C LYS A 96 12.95 -25.66 -7.85
N ALA A 97 12.59 -24.51 -7.30
CA ALA A 97 11.66 -23.58 -7.93
C ALA A 97 12.34 -22.54 -8.84
N CYS A 98 13.63 -22.29 -8.63
CA CYS A 98 14.32 -21.12 -9.20
C CYS A 98 15.56 -21.46 -10.05
N TYR A 99 16.13 -22.67 -9.92
CA TYR A 99 17.38 -23.03 -10.60
C TYR A 99 17.26 -22.90 -12.13
N GLY A 100 18.30 -22.38 -12.79
CA GLY A 100 18.35 -22.20 -14.24
C GLY A 100 17.54 -21.02 -14.78
N LYS A 101 16.90 -20.22 -13.91
CA LYS A 101 16.12 -19.04 -14.31
C LYS A 101 16.82 -17.75 -13.88
N PRO A 102 16.62 -16.63 -14.58
CA PRO A 102 17.04 -15.33 -14.06
C PRO A 102 16.23 -14.98 -12.81
N THR A 103 16.87 -14.37 -11.82
CA THR A 103 16.27 -14.15 -10.49
C THR A 103 16.34 -12.70 -10.05
N LEU A 104 15.31 -12.27 -9.32
CA LEU A 104 15.29 -11.02 -8.58
C LEU A 104 15.19 -11.36 -7.09
N HIS A 105 16.26 -11.15 -6.35
CA HIS A 105 16.34 -11.41 -4.92
C HIS A 105 15.90 -10.19 -4.14
N ILE A 106 15.04 -10.37 -3.13
CA ILE A 106 14.48 -9.29 -2.31
C ILE A 106 14.41 -9.74 -0.85
N ASP A 107 14.98 -8.96 0.07
CA ASP A 107 14.76 -9.17 1.51
C ASP A 107 13.36 -8.69 1.92
N ALA A 108 12.63 -9.53 2.67
CA ALA A 108 11.19 -9.35 2.92
C ALA A 108 10.84 -8.27 3.96
N ASP A 109 11.85 -7.58 4.46
CA ASP A 109 11.79 -6.49 5.43
C ASP A 109 12.10 -5.12 4.82
N ASN A 110 12.27 -5.04 3.51
CA ASN A 110 12.38 -3.76 2.82
C ASN A 110 11.00 -3.15 2.53
N PHE A 111 10.92 -1.82 2.64
CA PHE A 111 9.81 -1.00 2.15
C PHE A 111 10.35 0.00 1.14
N PHE A 112 9.80 0.04 -0.07
CA PHE A 112 10.34 0.85 -1.16
C PHE A 112 9.28 1.30 -2.17
N ASP A 113 9.61 2.34 -2.94
CA ASP A 113 8.80 2.81 -4.06
C ASP A 113 8.73 1.71 -5.16
N PRO A 114 7.53 1.34 -5.66
CA PRO A 114 7.38 0.23 -6.60
C PRO A 114 8.20 0.33 -7.88
N ASP A 115 8.49 1.55 -8.35
CA ASP A 115 9.28 1.79 -9.55
C ASP A 115 10.76 1.37 -9.40
N LEU A 116 11.22 1.12 -8.17
CA LEU A 116 12.56 0.61 -7.92
C LEU A 116 12.77 -0.79 -8.54
N ILE A 117 11.73 -1.62 -8.53
CA ILE A 117 11.76 -2.94 -9.17
C ILE A 117 11.87 -2.80 -10.70
N LYS A 118 11.13 -1.87 -11.30
CA LYS A 118 11.24 -1.60 -12.74
C LYS A 118 12.63 -1.08 -13.09
N LYS A 119 13.17 -0.17 -12.27
CA LYS A 119 14.50 0.41 -12.44
C LYS A 119 15.59 -0.66 -12.46
N ILE A 120 15.63 -1.56 -11.46
CA ILE A 120 16.66 -2.61 -11.43
C ILE A 120 16.50 -3.62 -12.58
N LEU A 121 15.27 -3.99 -12.94
CA LEU A 121 15.00 -4.90 -14.06
C LEU A 121 15.45 -4.30 -15.40
N ASN A 122 15.20 -3.01 -15.62
CA ASN A 122 15.57 -2.28 -16.83
C ASN A 122 17.04 -1.86 -16.89
N HIS A 123 17.82 -2.05 -15.81
CA HIS A 123 19.25 -1.76 -15.82
C HIS A 123 19.95 -2.52 -16.97
N PRO A 124 20.83 -1.87 -17.76
CA PRO A 124 21.42 -2.46 -18.97
C PRO A 124 22.26 -3.69 -18.68
N HIS A 125 22.91 -3.74 -17.51
CA HIS A 125 23.68 -4.91 -17.11
C HIS A 125 22.78 -6.05 -16.62
N PRO A 126 23.11 -7.31 -16.96
CA PRO A 126 22.31 -8.48 -16.63
C PRO A 126 22.25 -8.77 -15.13
N ASN A 127 23.31 -8.40 -14.39
CA ASN A 127 23.38 -8.52 -12.95
C ASN A 127 23.52 -7.14 -12.33
N ALA A 128 22.69 -6.84 -11.34
CA ALA A 128 22.71 -5.56 -10.64
C ALA A 128 22.36 -5.73 -9.15
N LEU A 129 22.94 -4.91 -8.28
CA LEU A 129 22.66 -4.83 -6.85
C LEU A 129 22.27 -3.40 -6.51
N LEU A 130 21.14 -3.20 -5.84
CA LEU A 130 20.76 -1.90 -5.32
C LEU A 130 21.75 -1.45 -4.24
N VAL A 131 22.32 -0.26 -4.39
CA VAL A 131 23.23 0.36 -3.43
C VAL A 131 22.74 1.77 -3.13
N ASP A 132 22.63 2.09 -1.85
CA ASP A 132 22.39 3.45 -1.39
C ASP A 132 23.73 4.13 -1.05
N TYR A 133 24.04 5.17 -1.82
CA TYR A 133 25.24 5.98 -1.64
C TYR A 133 25.02 7.17 -0.70
N ASP A 134 23.75 7.51 -0.43
CA ASP A 134 23.37 8.64 0.42
C ASP A 134 23.04 8.20 1.86
N ALA A 135 22.96 6.89 2.10
CA ALA A 135 22.66 6.33 3.41
C ALA A 135 23.75 6.66 4.44
N ARG A 136 23.31 6.99 5.66
CA ARG A 136 24.20 7.03 6.82
C ARG A 136 24.51 5.61 7.25
N ILE A 137 25.60 5.06 6.73
CA ILE A 137 26.05 3.69 7.00
C ILE A 137 26.40 3.53 8.47
N ASP A 138 25.72 2.60 9.16
CA ASP A 138 26.07 2.18 10.51
C ASP A 138 26.80 0.84 10.53
N ALA A 139 27.22 0.39 11.72
CA ALA A 139 27.95 -0.87 11.87
C ALA A 139 27.11 -2.11 11.49
N GLU A 140 25.80 -2.04 11.63
CA GLU A 140 24.86 -3.15 11.38
C GLU A 140 24.43 -3.26 9.91
N ALA A 141 24.57 -2.17 9.14
CA ALA A 141 24.25 -2.11 7.72
C ALA A 141 25.04 -3.14 6.90
N THR A 142 24.39 -3.70 5.88
CA THR A 142 25.09 -4.44 4.82
C THR A 142 25.84 -3.45 3.97
N LYS A 143 27.17 -3.55 3.92
CA LYS A 143 28.01 -2.60 3.19
C LYS A 143 28.42 -3.19 1.85
N VAL A 144 28.75 -2.30 0.93
CA VAL A 144 29.22 -2.66 -0.42
C VAL A 144 30.53 -1.95 -0.70
N LEU A 145 31.50 -2.69 -1.23
CA LEU A 145 32.70 -2.14 -1.86
C LEU A 145 32.51 -2.17 -3.36
N THR A 146 32.67 -1.01 -4.00
CA THR A 146 32.65 -0.90 -5.46
C THR A 146 33.98 -0.39 -6.00
N GLN A 147 34.30 -0.78 -7.23
CA GLN A 147 35.29 -0.13 -8.07
C GLN A 147 34.52 0.49 -9.23
N GLU A 148 34.44 1.82 -9.25
CA GLU A 148 33.43 2.54 -10.04
C GLU A 148 32.02 2.01 -9.68
N THR A 149 31.30 1.46 -10.66
CA THR A 149 30.00 0.82 -10.45
C THR A 149 30.10 -0.69 -10.25
N ARG A 150 31.26 -1.32 -10.46
CA ARG A 150 31.40 -2.77 -10.31
C ARG A 150 31.50 -3.15 -8.83
N VAL A 151 30.59 -4.00 -8.37
CA VAL A 151 30.63 -4.55 -7.00
C VAL A 151 31.81 -5.51 -6.85
N ARG A 152 32.65 -5.26 -5.85
CA ARG A 152 33.84 -6.07 -5.52
C ARG A 152 33.65 -6.93 -4.28
N TYR A 153 32.87 -6.45 -3.32
CA TYR A 153 32.55 -7.22 -2.11
C TYR A 153 31.28 -6.68 -1.46
N VAL A 154 30.51 -7.56 -0.81
CA VAL A 154 29.31 -7.20 -0.06
C VAL A 154 29.30 -7.94 1.27
N GLY A 155 29.11 -7.22 2.39
CA GLY A 155 29.14 -7.84 3.71
C GLY A 155 28.95 -6.85 4.85
N LYS A 156 28.70 -7.37 6.05
CA LYS A 156 28.61 -6.55 7.28
C LYS A 156 29.98 -6.31 7.93
N ASP A 157 30.97 -7.09 7.52
CA ASP A 157 32.37 -7.11 7.94
C ASP A 157 33.23 -6.01 7.31
N ILE A 158 32.72 -5.28 6.32
CA ILE A 158 33.40 -4.12 5.76
C ILE A 158 33.45 -2.99 6.82
N PRO A 159 34.61 -2.37 7.08
CA PRO A 159 34.66 -1.17 7.93
C PRO A 159 33.79 -0.04 7.35
N VAL A 160 33.05 0.68 8.20
CA VAL A 160 32.18 1.80 7.77
C VAL A 160 32.97 2.83 6.95
N SER A 161 34.20 3.14 7.36
CA SER A 161 35.09 4.09 6.68
C SER A 161 35.55 3.66 5.29
N SER A 162 35.43 2.38 4.96
CA SER A 162 35.84 1.82 3.67
C SER A 162 34.65 1.55 2.75
N ALA A 163 33.42 1.56 3.27
CA ALA A 163 32.23 1.22 2.50
C ALA A 163 31.96 2.27 1.41
N SER A 164 31.68 1.80 0.19
CA SER A 164 31.23 2.66 -0.90
C SER A 164 29.75 3.05 -0.75
N GLY A 165 28.95 2.20 -0.11
CA GLY A 165 27.51 2.40 0.10
C GLY A 165 26.87 1.28 0.91
N GLU A 166 25.58 1.43 1.20
CA GLU A 166 24.74 0.41 1.85
C GLU A 166 24.01 -0.45 0.82
N GLY A 167 23.98 -1.77 1.00
CA GLY A 167 23.30 -2.71 0.10
C GLY A 167 21.80 -2.77 0.38
N GLY A 168 20.98 -2.35 -0.58
CA GLY A 168 19.53 -2.17 -0.38
C GLY A 168 18.66 -3.44 -0.46
N GLY A 169 19.25 -4.62 -0.24
CA GLY A 169 18.53 -5.90 -0.19
C GLY A 169 17.77 -6.32 -1.47
N ILE A 170 18.06 -5.68 -2.62
CA ILE A 170 17.47 -6.02 -3.92
C ILE A 170 18.59 -6.32 -4.94
N MET A 171 18.59 -7.53 -5.52
CA MET A 171 19.61 -7.96 -6.47
C MET A 171 19.00 -8.71 -7.67
N LYS A 172 19.33 -8.25 -8.88
CA LYS A 172 19.00 -8.91 -10.15
C LYS A 172 20.18 -9.78 -10.59
N LEU A 173 19.90 -11.01 -11.00
CA LEU A 173 20.86 -11.90 -11.65
C LEU A 173 20.27 -12.52 -12.92
N ASP A 174 21.10 -12.68 -13.95
CA ASP A 174 20.77 -13.52 -15.10
C ASP A 174 20.73 -15.02 -14.72
N ALA A 175 20.30 -15.86 -15.67
CA ALA A 175 20.13 -17.28 -15.43
C ALA A 175 21.46 -18.01 -15.11
N ALA A 176 22.55 -17.61 -15.76
CA ALA A 176 23.86 -18.23 -15.57
C ALA A 176 24.43 -17.90 -14.18
N SER A 177 24.40 -16.63 -13.80
CA SER A 177 24.87 -16.12 -12.51
C SER A 177 24.00 -16.62 -11.37
N SER A 178 22.68 -16.66 -11.56
CA SER A 178 21.74 -17.26 -10.61
C SER A 178 22.06 -18.73 -10.36
N SER A 179 22.30 -19.51 -11.42
CA SER A 179 22.65 -20.94 -11.29
C SER A 179 23.94 -21.14 -10.50
N LYS A 180 24.98 -20.33 -10.77
CA LYS A 180 26.22 -20.34 -9.98
C LYS A 180 25.97 -20.07 -8.49
N LEU A 181 25.12 -19.08 -8.16
CA LEU A 181 24.78 -18.77 -6.78
C LEU A 181 24.01 -19.91 -6.08
N PHE A 182 23.09 -20.58 -6.78
CA PHE A 182 22.41 -21.77 -6.23
C PHE A 182 23.36 -22.95 -5.99
N GLU A 183 24.37 -23.14 -6.84
CA GLU A 183 25.39 -24.16 -6.61
C GLU A 183 26.30 -23.79 -5.42
N GLN A 184 26.62 -22.52 -5.21
CA GLN A 184 27.29 -22.06 -3.98
C GLN A 184 26.41 -22.34 -2.75
N ALA A 185 25.13 -22.01 -2.78
CA ALA A 185 24.21 -22.29 -1.68
C ALA A 185 24.16 -23.80 -1.34
N LYS A 186 24.13 -24.67 -2.36
CA LYS A 186 24.19 -26.13 -2.21
C LYS A 186 25.52 -26.61 -1.66
N LYS A 187 26.64 -26.05 -2.11
CA LYS A 187 27.99 -26.38 -1.60
C LYS A 187 28.13 -26.05 -0.12
N PHE A 188 27.69 -24.86 0.30
CA PHE A 188 27.73 -24.44 1.70
C PHE A 188 26.81 -25.31 2.58
N ALA A 189 25.59 -25.59 2.11
CA ALA A 189 24.66 -26.46 2.82
C ALA A 189 25.23 -27.89 3.03
N ARG A 190 25.87 -28.48 2.01
CA ARG A 190 26.52 -29.80 2.12
C ARG A 190 27.68 -29.83 3.09
N ARG A 191 28.39 -28.70 3.26
CA ARG A 191 29.50 -28.55 4.21
C ARG A 191 29.05 -28.20 5.63
N GLY A 192 27.74 -28.10 5.88
CA GLY A 192 27.21 -27.67 7.18
C GLY A 192 27.36 -26.17 7.48
N LEU A 193 27.82 -25.35 6.52
CA LEU A 193 27.99 -23.91 6.67
C LEU A 193 26.66 -23.17 6.45
N THR A 194 25.68 -23.43 7.33
CA THR A 194 24.29 -23.01 7.13
C THR A 194 23.93 -21.65 7.72
N ASP A 195 24.84 -21.06 8.49
CA ASP A 195 24.73 -19.77 9.21
C ASP A 195 25.13 -18.56 8.35
N ARG A 196 25.33 -18.74 7.04
CA ARG A 196 25.89 -17.72 6.15
C ARG A 196 24.83 -16.92 5.39
N HIS A 197 25.04 -15.61 5.30
CA HIS A 197 24.26 -14.71 4.45
C HIS A 197 24.44 -15.05 2.97
N VAL A 198 23.45 -14.76 2.13
CA VAL A 198 23.50 -15.02 0.68
C VAL A 198 24.73 -14.40 0.00
N PHE A 199 25.19 -13.26 0.50
CA PHE A 199 26.38 -12.58 0.00
C PHE A 199 27.68 -13.37 0.22
N HIS A 200 27.76 -14.26 1.22
CA HIS A 200 28.91 -15.17 1.37
C HIS A 200 29.00 -16.18 0.20
N GLY A 201 27.85 -16.54 -0.39
CA GLY A 201 27.82 -17.36 -1.61
C GLY A 201 28.06 -16.54 -2.88
N LEU A 202 27.77 -15.23 -2.86
CA LEU A 202 27.94 -14.33 -3.98
C LEU A 202 29.39 -13.83 -4.12
N ASN A 203 30.04 -13.44 -3.02
CA ASN A 203 31.38 -12.85 -3.04
C ASN A 203 32.41 -13.68 -3.81
N PRO A 204 32.48 -15.03 -3.65
CA PRO A 204 33.39 -15.85 -4.44
C PRO A 204 33.12 -15.87 -5.95
N LEU A 205 31.96 -15.36 -6.39
CA LEU A 205 31.57 -15.33 -7.79
C LEU A 205 31.93 -14.01 -8.47
N LEU A 206 32.16 -12.91 -7.72
CA LEU A 206 32.29 -11.54 -8.23
C LEU A 206 33.48 -11.32 -9.19
N ASP A 207 34.46 -12.21 -9.17
CA ASP A 207 35.55 -12.22 -10.16
C ASP A 207 35.07 -12.77 -11.51
N SER A 208 34.17 -13.77 -11.48
CA SER A 208 33.65 -14.48 -12.65
C SER A 208 32.29 -13.99 -13.15
N ILE A 209 31.60 -13.14 -12.38
CA ILE A 209 30.35 -12.48 -12.77
C ILE A 209 30.54 -10.98 -12.62
N ARG A 210 30.07 -10.22 -13.60
CA ARG A 210 30.03 -8.76 -13.50
C ARG A 210 28.72 -8.36 -12.84
N LEU A 211 28.78 -7.89 -11.59
CA LEU A 211 27.67 -7.35 -10.82
C LEU A 211 27.82 -5.83 -10.72
N GLU A 212 26.83 -5.09 -11.20
CA GLU A 212 26.83 -3.62 -11.12
C GLU A 212 26.06 -3.11 -9.92
N ALA A 213 26.58 -2.08 -9.27
CA ALA A 213 25.85 -1.30 -8.31
C ALA A 213 24.92 -0.32 -9.04
N ILE A 214 23.67 -0.25 -8.60
CA ILE A 214 22.68 0.70 -9.10
C ILE A 214 22.15 1.52 -7.93
N SER A 215 22.14 2.85 -8.07
CA SER A 215 21.56 3.74 -7.06
C SER A 215 20.03 3.74 -7.10
N SER A 216 19.40 4.06 -5.96
CA SER A 216 17.95 4.30 -5.91
C SER A 216 17.54 5.46 -6.84
N GLY A 217 18.39 6.48 -6.98
CA GLY A 217 18.16 7.67 -7.81
C GLY A 217 16.96 8.47 -7.33
N GLY A 218 16.88 8.72 -6.03
CA GLY A 218 15.80 9.48 -5.38
C GLY A 218 14.53 8.68 -5.08
N LEU A 219 14.41 7.45 -5.58
CA LEU A 219 13.34 6.54 -5.16
C LEU A 219 13.54 6.12 -3.70
N ARG A 220 12.46 6.15 -2.93
CA ARG A 220 12.51 5.86 -1.50
C ARG A 220 12.66 4.36 -1.29
N TRP A 221 13.52 3.99 -0.35
CA TRP A 221 13.60 2.65 0.18
C TRP A 221 14.06 2.72 1.64
N MET A 222 13.81 1.66 2.41
CA MET A 222 14.35 1.47 3.76
C MET A 222 14.21 0.02 4.20
N GLU A 223 15.18 -0.44 4.99
CA GLU A 223 15.09 -1.69 5.74
C GLU A 223 14.33 -1.45 7.06
N ILE A 224 13.30 -2.24 7.34
CA ILE A 224 12.46 -2.05 8.53
C ILE A 224 13.02 -2.82 9.71
N ASP A 225 14.12 -2.39 10.32
CA ASP A 225 14.86 -3.26 11.24
C ASP A 225 14.53 -3.03 12.73
N PHE A 226 14.11 -1.81 13.05
CA PHE A 226 13.71 -1.36 14.37
C PHE A 226 12.33 -0.69 14.33
N LYS A 227 11.76 -0.45 15.52
CA LYS A 227 10.47 0.23 15.67
C LYS A 227 10.45 1.62 15.00
N LYS A 228 11.55 2.37 15.10
CA LYS A 228 11.71 3.68 14.46
C LYS A 228 11.53 3.60 12.93
N ASP A 229 12.04 2.54 12.31
CA ASP A 229 11.98 2.36 10.85
C ASP A 229 10.56 2.01 10.42
N LEU A 230 9.88 1.15 11.19
CA LEU A 230 8.46 0.86 10.97
C LEU A 230 7.60 2.12 11.08
N ASP A 231 7.88 2.99 12.04
CA ASP A 231 7.15 4.25 12.21
C ASP A 231 7.47 5.24 11.09
N ALA A 232 8.72 5.30 10.63
CA ALA A 232 9.11 6.09 9.45
C ALA A 232 8.39 5.59 8.18
N ALA A 233 8.37 4.27 7.95
CA ALA A 233 7.67 3.65 6.83
C ALA A 233 6.18 3.96 6.83
N LYS A 234 5.53 3.87 8.01
CA LYS A 234 4.12 4.23 8.17
C LYS A 234 3.84 5.69 7.84
N LYS A 235 4.74 6.60 8.20
CA LYS A 235 4.63 8.02 7.82
C LYS A 235 4.81 8.21 6.31
N LEU A 236 5.76 7.50 5.70
CA LEU A 236 6.04 7.57 4.26
C LEU A 236 4.92 6.99 3.40
N ALA A 237 4.23 5.96 3.91
CA ALA A 237 3.10 5.33 3.24
C ALA A 237 1.85 6.24 3.14
N LYS A 238 1.88 7.45 3.75
CA LYS A 238 0.85 8.51 3.74
C LYS A 238 -0.54 7.95 3.44
N LEU A 239 -1.14 7.33 4.45
CA LEU A 239 -2.50 6.82 4.32
C LEU A 239 -3.49 7.96 4.03
N PRO A 240 -4.53 7.71 3.23
CA PRO A 240 -5.55 8.70 2.97
C PRO A 240 -6.31 9.02 4.27
N VAL A 241 -6.66 10.29 4.44
CA VAL A 241 -7.63 10.68 5.47
C VAL A 241 -9.01 10.16 5.08
N VAL A 242 -9.77 9.61 6.03
CA VAL A 242 -11.15 9.20 5.79
C VAL A 242 -12.06 10.35 6.17
N LEU A 243 -12.94 10.78 5.26
CA LEU A 243 -13.90 11.85 5.46
C LEU A 243 -15.32 11.31 5.37
N ILE A 244 -16.00 11.23 6.52
CA ILE A 244 -17.37 10.70 6.64
C ILE A 244 -18.37 11.86 6.67
N PHE A 245 -19.32 11.88 5.74
CA PHE A 245 -20.35 12.92 5.64
C PHE A 245 -21.57 12.57 6.51
N ALA A 246 -21.70 13.23 7.66
CA ALA A 246 -22.80 13.00 8.61
C ALA A 246 -23.55 14.28 9.00
N ALA A 247 -23.49 15.31 8.15
CA ALA A 247 -24.09 16.62 8.44
C ALA A 247 -25.60 16.71 8.11
N GLY A 248 -26.11 15.82 7.27
CA GLY A 248 -27.45 15.89 6.70
C GLY A 248 -28.59 15.58 7.68
N VAL A 249 -29.77 16.16 7.41
CA VAL A 249 -30.99 15.97 8.21
C VAL A 249 -31.66 14.62 7.95
N GLY A 250 -31.51 14.06 6.75
CA GLY A 250 -32.04 12.73 6.44
C GLY A 250 -33.55 12.64 6.24
N ARG A 251 -34.25 13.76 5.99
CA ARG A 251 -35.74 13.89 5.95
C ARG A 251 -36.50 12.78 5.21
N ARG A 252 -35.93 12.21 4.15
CA ARG A 252 -36.53 11.09 3.38
C ARG A 252 -36.73 9.81 4.21
N ALA A 253 -36.03 9.67 5.33
CA ALA A 253 -36.11 8.52 6.23
C ALA A 253 -36.89 8.83 7.51
N TYR A 254 -37.68 9.91 7.56
CA TYR A 254 -38.60 10.14 8.67
C TYR A 254 -39.66 9.03 8.75
N PRO A 255 -40.05 8.59 9.97
CA PRO A 255 -39.67 9.18 11.28
C PRO A 255 -38.34 8.68 11.87
N LEU A 256 -37.65 7.71 11.25
CA LEU A 256 -36.44 7.08 11.81
C LEU A 256 -35.31 8.07 12.12
N THR A 257 -35.26 9.20 11.40
CA THR A 257 -34.24 10.24 11.58
C THR A 257 -34.76 11.51 12.25
N CYS A 258 -35.96 11.47 12.83
CA CYS A 258 -36.46 12.60 13.62
C CYS A 258 -35.53 12.88 14.79
N ASP A 259 -35.10 11.81 15.48
CA ASP A 259 -34.32 11.93 16.72
C ASP A 259 -32.81 11.83 16.56
N ALA A 260 -32.33 11.32 15.42
CA ALA A 260 -30.90 11.13 15.17
C ALA A 260 -30.54 11.30 13.67
N PRO A 261 -29.30 11.74 13.35
CA PRO A 261 -28.79 11.69 11.98
C PRO A 261 -28.80 10.26 11.43
N LYS A 262 -28.96 10.10 10.11
CA LYS A 262 -28.92 8.78 9.44
C LYS A 262 -27.70 7.94 9.81
N ALA A 263 -26.55 8.59 9.98
CA ALA A 263 -25.30 7.95 10.37
C ALA A 263 -25.37 7.18 11.71
N LEU A 264 -26.36 7.51 12.56
CA LEU A 264 -26.61 6.87 13.84
C LEU A 264 -27.71 5.80 13.78
N LEU A 265 -28.30 5.53 12.61
CA LEU A 265 -29.23 4.41 12.46
C LEU A 265 -28.52 3.10 12.76
N LYS A 266 -29.22 2.19 13.47
CA LYS A 266 -28.65 0.93 13.90
C LYS A 266 -29.06 -0.21 12.97
N VAL A 267 -28.09 -1.02 12.58
CA VAL A 267 -28.30 -2.30 11.87
C VAL A 267 -27.62 -3.40 12.67
N SER A 268 -28.41 -4.35 13.17
CA SER A 268 -27.96 -5.40 14.08
C SER A 268 -27.24 -4.83 15.32
N GLY A 269 -27.89 -3.88 16.00
CA GLY A 269 -27.42 -3.30 17.27
C GLY A 269 -26.32 -2.22 17.18
N LYS A 270 -25.67 -2.06 16.02
CA LYS A 270 -24.56 -1.11 15.81
C LYS A 270 -24.92 0.03 14.87
N THR A 271 -24.46 1.25 15.16
CA THR A 271 -24.72 2.38 14.25
C THR A 271 -23.94 2.24 12.95
N LEU A 272 -24.46 2.83 11.87
CA LEU A 272 -23.77 2.87 10.58
C LEU A 272 -22.36 3.45 10.74
N ILE A 273 -22.23 4.62 11.38
CA ILE A 273 -20.93 5.29 11.52
C ILE A 273 -19.91 4.52 12.36
N GLU A 274 -20.32 3.87 13.45
CA GLU A 274 -19.41 3.00 14.24
C GLU A 274 -18.90 1.84 13.38
N ARG A 275 -19.79 1.21 12.60
CA ARG A 275 -19.42 0.13 11.69
C ARG A 275 -18.44 0.60 10.61
N GLN A 276 -18.69 1.76 9.99
CA GLN A 276 -17.78 2.33 9.01
C GLN A 276 -16.39 2.57 9.63
N ILE A 277 -16.33 3.22 10.80
CA ILE A 277 -15.08 3.51 11.51
C ILE A 277 -14.29 2.23 11.81
N GLU A 278 -14.95 1.16 12.27
CA GLU A 278 -14.28 -0.12 12.51
C GLU A 278 -13.73 -0.77 11.26
N ILE A 279 -14.46 -0.70 10.13
CA ILE A 279 -13.99 -1.21 8.85
C ILE A 279 -12.72 -0.45 8.42
N PHE A 280 -12.73 0.89 8.52
CA PHE A 280 -11.56 1.71 8.19
C PHE A 280 -10.37 1.42 9.11
N ARG A 281 -10.57 1.35 10.43
CA ARG A 281 -9.49 1.04 11.40
C ARG A 281 -8.91 -0.37 11.19
N ARG A 282 -9.73 -1.38 10.88
CA ARG A 282 -9.22 -2.73 10.53
C ARG A 282 -8.34 -2.70 9.28
N ALA A 283 -8.63 -1.81 8.34
CA ALA A 283 -7.81 -1.53 7.16
C ALA A 283 -6.59 -0.63 7.45
N GLY A 284 -6.38 -0.19 8.70
CA GLY A 284 -5.28 0.69 9.12
C GLY A 284 -5.52 2.17 8.86
N LEU A 285 -6.74 2.55 8.48
CA LEU A 285 -7.13 3.94 8.18
C LEU A 285 -7.69 4.60 9.44
N ASP A 286 -6.78 5.01 10.32
CA ASP A 286 -7.13 5.58 11.63
C ASP A 286 -7.38 7.11 11.59
N ASP A 287 -6.87 7.81 10.58
CA ASP A 287 -7.07 9.25 10.44
C ASP A 287 -8.47 9.56 9.87
N ILE A 288 -9.46 9.62 10.77
CA ILE A 288 -10.88 9.79 10.41
C ILE A 288 -11.37 11.18 10.82
N VAL A 289 -12.04 11.85 9.89
CA VAL A 289 -12.73 13.13 10.06
C VAL A 289 -14.21 12.92 9.78
N VAL A 290 -15.06 13.27 10.73
CA VAL A 290 -16.52 13.24 10.55
C VAL A 290 -17.03 14.66 10.35
N ILE A 291 -17.67 14.91 9.21
CA ILE A 291 -18.33 16.19 8.96
C ILE A 291 -19.71 16.16 9.61
N VAL A 292 -19.90 16.98 10.63
CA VAL A 292 -21.14 17.05 11.41
C VAL A 292 -21.92 18.33 11.12
N GLY A 293 -23.23 18.28 11.37
CA GLY A 293 -24.17 19.36 11.12
C GLY A 293 -25.41 19.17 11.98
N HIS A 294 -26.46 18.60 11.39
CA HIS A 294 -27.68 18.24 12.11
C HIS A 294 -27.37 17.34 13.31
N LYS A 295 -27.87 17.71 14.50
CA LYS A 295 -27.71 16.95 15.75
C LYS A 295 -26.27 16.49 16.03
N ARG A 296 -25.28 17.34 15.71
CA ARG A 296 -23.85 17.05 15.90
C ARG A 296 -23.50 16.52 17.30
N GLN A 297 -24.21 16.98 18.34
CA GLN A 297 -23.98 16.54 19.71
C GLN A 297 -24.26 15.04 19.90
N ALA A 298 -25.24 14.46 19.20
CA ALA A 298 -25.53 13.03 19.26
C ALA A 298 -24.36 12.19 18.69
N ILE A 299 -23.78 12.63 17.57
CA ILE A 299 -22.60 11.97 16.98
C ILE A 299 -21.39 12.12 17.91
N LYS A 300 -21.14 13.33 18.43
CA LYS A 300 -20.04 13.58 19.37
C LYS A 300 -20.16 12.78 20.66
N LYS A 301 -21.37 12.59 21.18
CA LYS A 301 -21.62 11.77 22.38
C LYS A 301 -21.17 10.32 22.20
N ILE A 302 -21.35 9.76 21.00
CA ILE A 302 -20.99 8.36 20.71
C ILE A 302 -19.50 8.23 20.38
N LEU A 303 -18.98 9.12 19.51
CA LEU A 303 -17.64 8.96 18.96
C LEU A 303 -16.54 9.63 19.79
N GLY A 304 -16.87 10.60 20.66
CA GLY A 304 -15.93 11.32 21.51
C GLY A 304 -14.70 11.83 20.76
N ASP A 305 -13.53 11.74 21.39
CA ASP A 305 -12.25 12.14 20.79
C ASP A 305 -11.62 11.04 19.92
N SER A 306 -12.36 9.97 19.61
CA SER A 306 -11.84 8.87 18.80
C SER A 306 -11.71 9.22 17.31
N VAL A 307 -12.27 10.36 16.90
CA VAL A 307 -12.21 10.91 15.53
C VAL A 307 -12.06 12.43 15.59
N ARG A 308 -11.65 13.03 14.47
CA ARG A 308 -11.66 14.49 14.29
C ARG A 308 -12.99 14.93 13.69
N TYR A 309 -13.31 16.22 13.81
CA TYR A 309 -14.58 16.76 13.32
C TYR A 309 -14.38 18.00 12.46
N ALA A 310 -15.15 18.07 11.37
CA ALA A 310 -15.43 19.32 10.66
C ALA A 310 -16.90 19.68 10.87
N PHE A 311 -17.23 20.97 10.92
CA PHE A 311 -18.60 21.42 11.16
C PHE A 311 -19.15 22.20 9.97
N ASN A 312 -20.28 21.74 9.43
CA ASN A 312 -21.08 22.53 8.49
C ASN A 312 -22.17 23.31 9.26
N PRO A 313 -22.00 24.62 9.50
CA PRO A 313 -23.02 25.44 10.16
C PRO A 313 -24.27 25.65 9.31
N LEU A 314 -24.15 25.55 7.98
CA LEU A 314 -25.22 25.78 7.02
C LEU A 314 -25.85 24.48 6.51
N TYR A 315 -25.77 23.40 7.28
CA TYR A 315 -26.24 22.05 6.88
C TYR A 315 -27.73 21.99 6.47
N ARG A 316 -28.56 22.96 6.89
CA ARG A 316 -29.99 23.03 6.53
C ARG A 316 -30.24 23.60 5.13
N THR A 317 -29.32 24.41 4.64
CA THR A 317 -29.48 25.17 3.40
C THR A 317 -28.37 24.89 2.39
N THR A 318 -27.50 23.93 2.67
CA THR A 318 -26.38 23.56 1.81
C THR A 318 -26.33 22.06 1.57
N GLN A 319 -25.68 21.67 0.47
CA GLN A 319 -25.49 20.28 0.08
C GLN A 319 -24.06 19.78 0.39
N THR A 320 -23.67 18.64 -0.17
CA THR A 320 -22.40 17.96 0.14
C THR A 320 -21.17 18.78 -0.27
N MET A 321 -21.24 19.63 -1.31
CA MET A 321 -20.11 20.49 -1.70
C MET A 321 -19.65 21.39 -0.54
N TYR A 322 -20.58 22.08 0.12
CA TYR A 322 -20.22 22.98 1.20
C TYR A 322 -19.75 22.24 2.46
N SER A 323 -20.28 21.03 2.70
CA SER A 323 -19.78 20.16 3.76
C SER A 323 -18.31 19.78 3.51
N LEU A 324 -17.94 19.47 2.25
CA LEU A 324 -16.55 19.24 1.84
C LEU A 324 -15.69 20.50 2.02
N TRP A 325 -16.21 21.66 1.60
CA TRP A 325 -15.53 22.95 1.78
C TRP A 325 -15.20 23.25 3.24
N GLN A 326 -16.12 22.94 4.16
CA GLN A 326 -15.91 23.09 5.60
C GLN A 326 -14.86 22.13 6.17
N ALA A 327 -14.51 21.06 5.45
CA ALA A 327 -13.46 20.11 5.82
C ALA A 327 -12.13 20.33 5.07
N ARG A 328 -12.02 21.36 4.23
CA ARG A 328 -10.87 21.60 3.32
C ARG A 328 -9.50 21.55 4.01
N ASP A 329 -9.40 22.04 5.24
CA ASP A 329 -8.12 22.08 5.96
C ASP A 329 -7.63 20.68 6.36
N HIS A 330 -8.55 19.72 6.50
CA HIS A 330 -8.21 18.31 6.66
C HIS A 330 -7.77 17.64 5.36
N LEU A 331 -7.95 18.26 4.20
CA LEU A 331 -7.64 17.67 2.90
C LEU A 331 -6.36 18.22 2.25
N ARG A 332 -5.78 19.30 2.80
CA ARG A 332 -4.58 19.93 2.24
C ARG A 332 -3.40 18.95 2.18
N ASN A 333 -2.82 18.77 0.99
CA ASN A 333 -1.62 17.96 0.73
C ASN A 333 -1.74 16.49 1.18
N ARG A 334 -2.96 15.93 1.12
CA ARG A 334 -3.24 14.53 1.52
C ARG A 334 -4.28 13.92 0.61
N SER A 335 -4.06 12.66 0.24
CA SER A 335 -5.08 11.79 -0.34
C SER A 335 -6.22 11.56 0.65
N ALA A 336 -7.40 11.24 0.12
CA ALA A 336 -8.59 11.05 0.93
C ALA A 336 -9.47 9.91 0.43
N ILE A 337 -10.17 9.30 1.37
CA ILE A 337 -11.36 8.48 1.10
C ILE A 337 -12.55 9.30 1.56
N ILE A 338 -13.52 9.51 0.66
CA ILE A 338 -14.75 10.26 0.95
C ILE A 338 -15.90 9.26 0.96
N ILE A 339 -16.71 9.30 2.01
CA ILE A 339 -17.85 8.38 2.16
C ILE A 339 -19.08 9.05 2.77
N MET A 340 -20.26 8.70 2.28
CA MET A 340 -21.53 9.10 2.89
C MET A 340 -21.78 8.32 4.19
N GLY A 341 -22.11 9.03 5.26
CA GLY A 341 -22.30 8.43 6.60
C GLY A 341 -23.54 7.53 6.70
N ASP A 342 -24.42 7.52 5.70
CA ASP A 342 -25.58 6.63 5.62
C ASP A 342 -25.34 5.36 4.78
N LEU A 343 -24.13 5.15 4.26
CA LEU A 343 -23.78 3.95 3.50
C LEU A 343 -23.48 2.76 4.43
N LEU A 344 -24.18 1.64 4.25
CA LEU A 344 -23.84 0.35 4.84
C LEU A 344 -23.00 -0.47 3.85
N PHE A 345 -21.80 -0.89 4.23
CA PHE A 345 -20.93 -1.66 3.34
C PHE A 345 -20.09 -2.71 4.08
N GLU A 346 -19.56 -3.68 3.34
CA GLU A 346 -18.64 -4.71 3.84
C GLU A 346 -17.17 -4.38 3.55
N ASP A 347 -16.25 -4.96 4.33
CA ASP A 347 -14.80 -4.79 4.15
C ASP A 347 -14.33 -5.02 2.71
N LYS A 348 -14.94 -5.97 2.00
CA LYS A 348 -14.62 -6.28 0.59
C LYS A 348 -14.76 -5.07 -0.33
N LEU A 349 -15.74 -4.19 -0.08
CA LEU A 349 -15.97 -3.01 -0.89
C LEU A 349 -14.85 -1.97 -0.70
N LEU A 350 -14.42 -1.76 0.56
CA LEU A 350 -13.24 -0.93 0.85
C LEU A 350 -11.97 -1.53 0.24
N GLN A 351 -11.77 -2.84 0.34
CA GLN A 351 -10.61 -3.50 -0.28
C GLN A 351 -10.61 -3.32 -1.81
N ARG A 352 -11.77 -3.38 -2.46
CA ARG A 352 -11.89 -3.09 -3.90
C ARG A 352 -11.47 -1.65 -4.24
N LEU A 353 -11.89 -0.66 -3.44
CA LEU A 353 -11.50 0.74 -3.61
C LEU A 353 -9.98 0.95 -3.42
N LEU A 354 -9.44 0.37 -2.36
CA LEU A 354 -8.01 0.46 -2.00
C LEU A 354 -7.10 -0.26 -3.01
N SER A 355 -7.55 -1.37 -3.59
CA SER A 355 -6.80 -2.14 -4.59
C SER A 355 -6.88 -1.57 -6.01
N SER A 356 -7.77 -0.61 -6.27
CA SER A 356 -7.85 0.06 -7.57
C SER A 356 -6.52 0.72 -7.94
N LYS A 357 -6.04 0.42 -9.16
CA LYS A 357 -4.83 1.04 -9.75
C LYS A 357 -5.03 2.51 -10.11
N LYS A 358 -6.29 2.97 -10.17
CA LYS A 358 -6.62 4.38 -10.40
C LYS A 358 -6.44 5.14 -9.09
N GLN A 359 -5.76 6.28 -9.15
CA GLN A 359 -5.46 7.10 -7.98
C GLN A 359 -6.70 7.85 -7.50
N ASP A 360 -7.50 8.36 -8.45
CA ASP A 360 -8.82 8.94 -8.23
C ASP A 360 -9.88 7.99 -8.81
N CYS A 361 -10.85 7.56 -8.01
CA CYS A 361 -11.94 6.70 -8.46
C CYS A 361 -13.13 6.69 -7.50
N ALA A 362 -14.34 6.49 -8.04
CA ALA A 362 -15.57 6.29 -7.30
C ALA A 362 -16.05 4.84 -7.44
N ILE A 363 -16.77 4.33 -6.43
CA ILE A 363 -17.53 3.09 -6.57
C ILE A 363 -18.90 3.41 -7.14
N ILE A 364 -19.24 2.74 -8.25
CA ILE A 364 -20.54 2.84 -8.91
C ILE A 364 -21.23 1.48 -8.81
N ASP A 365 -22.51 1.49 -8.47
CA ASP A 365 -23.36 0.32 -8.55
C ASP A 365 -24.01 0.26 -9.94
N PHE A 366 -23.48 -0.60 -10.80
CA PHE A 366 -23.99 -0.82 -12.16
C PHE A 366 -25.19 -1.77 -12.20
N ASP A 367 -25.47 -2.50 -11.11
CA ASP A 367 -26.57 -3.46 -11.01
C ASP A 367 -27.81 -2.83 -10.35
N ALA A 368 -27.69 -1.60 -9.83
CA ALA A 368 -28.78 -0.87 -9.20
C ALA A 368 -29.93 -0.59 -10.16
N LYS A 369 -31.17 -0.82 -9.69
CA LYS A 369 -32.37 -0.36 -10.40
C LYS A 369 -32.45 1.16 -10.31
N LEU A 370 -32.11 1.84 -11.41
CA LEU A 370 -32.15 3.30 -11.48
C LEU A 370 -33.58 3.82 -11.44
N LEU A 371 -33.82 4.80 -10.56
CA LEU A 371 -35.08 5.50 -10.40
C LEU A 371 -34.86 7.00 -10.59
N GLU A 372 -35.93 7.76 -10.77
CA GLU A 372 -35.83 9.21 -10.91
C GLU A 372 -35.17 9.90 -9.70
N ASN A 373 -35.36 9.36 -8.50
CA ASN A 373 -34.84 9.93 -7.25
C ASN A 373 -33.46 9.37 -6.81
N THR A 374 -32.86 8.43 -7.56
CA THR A 374 -31.50 7.94 -7.28
C THR A 374 -30.45 8.92 -7.82
N THR A 375 -29.24 8.90 -7.25
CA THR A 375 -28.14 9.71 -7.81
C THR A 375 -27.49 8.89 -8.92
N LYS A 376 -27.71 9.30 -10.16
CA LYS A 376 -27.31 8.53 -11.34
C LYS A 376 -25.92 8.94 -11.81
N VAL A 377 -25.28 8.06 -12.58
CA VAL A 377 -23.94 8.27 -13.15
C VAL A 377 -23.93 7.94 -14.63
N GLN A 378 -23.31 8.82 -15.40
CA GLN A 378 -22.89 8.58 -16.78
C GLN A 378 -21.40 8.22 -16.82
N VAL A 379 -21.09 7.07 -17.41
CA VAL A 379 -19.73 6.53 -17.51
C VAL A 379 -19.36 6.30 -18.97
N GLU A 380 -18.24 6.88 -19.40
CA GLU A 380 -17.69 6.71 -20.74
C GLU A 380 -16.26 6.20 -20.66
N HIS A 381 -15.94 5.09 -21.34
CA HIS A 381 -14.60 4.49 -21.36
C HIS A 381 -13.99 4.27 -19.95
N GLY A 382 -14.84 4.00 -18.95
CA GLY A 382 -14.45 3.82 -17.55
C GLY A 382 -14.19 5.11 -16.77
N LEU A 383 -14.52 6.28 -17.33
CA LEU A 383 -14.44 7.59 -16.67
C LEU A 383 -15.83 8.07 -16.29
N VAL A 384 -15.96 8.62 -15.08
CA VAL A 384 -17.19 9.29 -14.63
C VAL A 384 -17.29 10.64 -15.32
N LYS A 385 -18.32 10.84 -16.14
CA LYS A 385 -18.56 12.10 -16.87
C LYS A 385 -19.57 12.98 -16.15
N HIS A 386 -20.69 12.39 -15.74
CA HIS A 386 -21.73 13.11 -15.02
C HIS A 386 -22.25 12.30 -13.84
N VAL A 387 -22.55 13.00 -12.75
CA VAL A 387 -23.17 12.50 -11.53
C VAL A 387 -24.27 13.49 -11.14
N GLY A 388 -25.48 12.97 -10.90
CA GLY A 388 -26.60 13.82 -10.49
C GLY A 388 -27.94 13.10 -10.43
N TYR A 389 -28.86 13.65 -9.65
CA TYR A 389 -30.26 13.20 -9.63
C TYR A 389 -31.04 13.61 -10.90
N TYR A 390 -30.58 14.65 -11.58
CA TYR A 390 -31.21 15.25 -12.76
C TYR A 390 -30.93 14.50 -14.08
N LEU A 391 -30.05 13.49 -14.05
CA LEU A 391 -29.69 12.74 -15.26
C LEU A 391 -30.84 11.83 -15.70
N PRO A 392 -31.13 11.67 -17.00
CA PRO A 392 -32.15 10.74 -17.45
C PRO A 392 -31.78 9.29 -17.11
N VAL A 393 -32.75 8.51 -16.62
CA VAL A 393 -32.56 7.08 -16.30
C VAL A 393 -32.02 6.30 -17.51
N LYS A 394 -32.60 6.53 -18.70
CA LYS A 394 -32.24 5.83 -19.93
C LYS A 394 -30.81 6.08 -20.41
N GLU A 395 -30.21 7.20 -20.00
CA GLU A 395 -28.87 7.60 -20.43
C GLU A 395 -27.80 7.29 -19.36
N SER A 396 -28.21 6.77 -18.21
CA SER A 396 -27.34 6.52 -17.06
C SER A 396 -26.95 5.06 -16.97
N GLN A 397 -25.71 4.77 -16.57
CA GLN A 397 -25.18 3.41 -16.49
C GLN A 397 -25.22 2.82 -15.07
N GLY A 398 -25.33 3.65 -14.03
CA GLY A 398 -25.34 3.15 -12.66
C GLY A 398 -25.71 4.18 -11.61
N GLU A 399 -25.78 3.74 -10.36
CA GLU A 399 -26.05 4.56 -9.19
C GLU A 399 -24.74 4.94 -8.48
N TYR A 400 -24.65 6.22 -8.12
CA TYR A 400 -23.60 6.75 -7.29
C TYR A 400 -23.92 6.50 -5.81
N ILE A 401 -23.06 5.72 -5.15
CA ILE A 401 -23.25 5.35 -3.74
C ILE A 401 -22.50 6.26 -2.76
N GLY A 402 -21.72 7.22 -3.25
CA GLY A 402 -21.00 8.17 -2.40
C GLY A 402 -19.83 7.55 -1.65
N PHE A 403 -18.99 6.78 -2.35
CA PHE A 403 -17.78 6.16 -1.79
C PHE A 403 -16.62 6.28 -2.78
N ASP A 404 -15.70 7.20 -2.47
CA ASP A 404 -14.66 7.66 -3.39
C ASP A 404 -13.27 7.58 -2.77
N LYS A 405 -12.27 7.46 -3.64
CA LYS A 405 -10.84 7.59 -3.32
C LYS A 405 -10.25 8.69 -4.19
N PHE A 406 -9.49 9.58 -3.56
CA PHE A 406 -8.76 10.66 -4.21
C PHE A 406 -7.31 10.67 -3.80
N SER A 407 -6.44 10.91 -4.76
CA SER A 407 -5.02 11.23 -4.61
C SER A 407 -4.80 12.60 -3.98
N ASP A 408 -3.56 12.92 -3.59
CA ASP A 408 -3.16 14.26 -3.15
C ASP A 408 -3.47 15.33 -4.21
N LYS A 409 -3.33 14.98 -5.50
CA LYS A 409 -3.69 15.87 -6.62
C LYS A 409 -5.21 16.03 -6.72
N GLY A 410 -5.95 14.94 -6.59
CA GLY A 410 -7.41 14.92 -6.64
C GLY A 410 -8.05 15.72 -5.51
N THR A 411 -7.55 15.60 -4.27
CA THR A 411 -8.04 16.40 -3.15
C THR A 411 -7.74 17.89 -3.32
N LYS A 412 -6.58 18.24 -3.88
CA LYS A 412 -6.26 19.64 -4.23
C LYS A 412 -7.26 20.21 -5.24
N LEU A 413 -7.56 19.48 -6.32
CA LEU A 413 -8.55 19.87 -7.32
C LEU A 413 -9.96 19.99 -6.71
N LEU A 414 -10.37 19.05 -5.85
CA LEU A 414 -11.66 19.15 -5.14
C LEU A 414 -11.79 20.45 -4.35
N ILE A 415 -10.75 20.84 -3.61
CA ILE A 415 -10.74 22.08 -2.83
C ILE A 415 -10.82 23.29 -3.76
N GLU A 416 -10.07 23.31 -4.85
CA GLU A 416 -10.09 24.39 -5.84
C GLU A 416 -11.46 24.55 -6.50
N PHE A 417 -12.11 23.44 -6.87
CA PHE A 417 -13.47 23.45 -7.40
C PHE A 417 -14.49 23.93 -6.38
N CYS A 418 -14.42 23.45 -5.13
CA CYS A 418 -15.28 23.94 -4.05
C CYS A 418 -15.09 25.45 -3.83
N LYS A 419 -13.84 25.93 -3.82
CA LYS A 419 -13.53 27.36 -3.69
C LYS A 419 -14.20 28.16 -4.80
N SER A 420 -13.95 27.78 -6.05
CA SER A 420 -14.51 28.45 -7.22
C SER A 420 -16.04 28.49 -7.15
N ILE A 421 -16.71 27.37 -6.85
CA ILE A 421 -18.18 27.34 -6.77
C ILE A 421 -18.69 28.26 -5.65
N VAL A 422 -18.08 28.24 -4.47
CA VAL A 422 -18.49 29.12 -3.35
C VAL A 422 -18.31 30.60 -3.69
N GLU A 423 -17.27 30.95 -4.44
CA GLU A 423 -16.94 32.34 -4.77
C GLU A 423 -17.71 32.88 -5.98
N THR A 424 -18.07 32.04 -6.96
CA THR A 424 -18.58 32.52 -8.26
C THR A 424 -19.97 32.02 -8.64
N ASP A 425 -20.48 30.93 -8.06
CA ASP A 425 -21.78 30.36 -8.43
C ASP A 425 -22.89 30.92 -7.54
N PRO A 426 -23.88 31.68 -8.06
CA PRO A 426 -24.99 32.20 -7.25
C PRO A 426 -25.86 31.09 -6.63
N HIS A 427 -25.77 29.87 -7.14
CA HIS A 427 -26.49 28.69 -6.68
C HIS A 427 -25.62 27.70 -5.88
N TRP A 428 -24.42 28.11 -5.44
CA TRP A 428 -23.45 27.27 -4.71
C TRP A 428 -24.05 26.45 -3.57
N ARG A 429 -25.07 26.98 -2.89
CA ARG A 429 -25.77 26.29 -1.79
C ARG A 429 -26.38 24.95 -2.20
N ARG A 430 -26.78 24.80 -3.47
CA ARG A 430 -27.37 23.58 -4.02
C ARG A 430 -26.33 22.61 -4.59
N ALA A 431 -25.05 22.99 -4.62
CA ALA A 431 -24.00 22.21 -5.25
C ALA A 431 -23.65 20.94 -4.45
N HIS A 432 -23.49 19.82 -5.16
CA HIS A 432 -22.93 18.59 -4.62
C HIS A 432 -21.42 18.52 -4.89
N ILE A 433 -20.74 17.54 -4.30
CA ILE A 433 -19.31 17.29 -4.55
C ILE A 433 -19.07 17.35 -6.07
N PRO A 434 -18.15 18.20 -6.55
CA PRO A 434 -18.06 18.56 -7.97
C PRO A 434 -17.32 17.51 -8.80
N LEU A 435 -17.80 16.26 -8.76
CA LEU A 435 -17.21 15.13 -9.49
C LEU A 435 -17.19 15.37 -11.00
N ASN A 436 -18.19 16.08 -11.53
CA ASN A 436 -18.32 16.37 -12.95
C ASN A 436 -17.24 17.32 -13.50
N LYS A 437 -16.39 17.89 -12.63
CA LYS A 437 -15.28 18.77 -13.01
C LYS A 437 -13.94 18.03 -13.17
N PHE A 438 -13.89 16.71 -12.93
CA PHE A 438 -12.63 15.94 -12.92
C PHE A 438 -12.04 15.60 -14.30
N GLY A 439 -12.76 15.82 -15.41
CA GLY A 439 -12.24 15.73 -16.79
C GLY A 439 -11.97 14.32 -17.32
#